data_AF-A0A7S0AHV8-F1
#
_entry.id   AF-A0A7S0AHV8-F1
#
_cell.length_a   1.000
_cell.length_b   1.000
_cell.length_c   1.000
_cell.angle_alpha   90.00
_cell.angle_beta   90.00
_cell.angle_gamma   90.00
#
_symmetry.space_group_name_H-M   'P 1'
#
loop_
_entity.id
_entity.type
_entity.pdbx_description
1 polymer ?
#
loop_
_entity_poly.entity_id
_entity_poly.type
_entity_poly.pdbx_seq_one_letter_code
_entity_poly.pdbx_strand_id
1 'polypeptide(L)'
;TNREKLTPLHCCALFDAPPRLSQLLMTHPAAKEASAMANSFGATPLHLASAQPGVAQTIATVVAVGTPEAAAVKDRLKRTPLHVASQNVHATPNLIKALAQLHPQATAEKTQRGHLPLHLAAQSQAKESVVK
;
A
#
# COMPACT_ATOMS: atom_id res chain seq x y z
N THR A 1 -1.74 4.51 19.09
CA THR A 1 -2.24 3.40 18.26
C THR A 1 -3.16 2.52 19.10
N ASN A 2 -3.98 1.66 18.48
CA ASN A 2 -4.84 0.71 19.22
C ASN A 2 -4.09 -0.59 19.59
N ARG A 3 -4.81 -1.63 20.08
CA ARG A 3 -4.24 -2.96 20.43
C ARG A 3 -3.51 -3.65 19.27
N GLU A 4 -3.91 -3.38 18.02
CA GLU A 4 -3.26 -3.91 16.81
C GLU A 4 -2.19 -2.98 16.24
N LYS A 5 -1.78 -1.97 17.00
CA LYS A 5 -0.87 -0.90 16.55
C LYS A 5 -1.40 -0.11 15.34
N LEU A 6 -2.72 -0.09 15.11
CA LEU A 6 -3.31 0.72 14.06
C LEU A 6 -3.24 2.20 14.44
N THR A 7 -2.73 3.00 13.50
CA THR A 7 -2.81 4.46 13.50
C THR A 7 -4.14 4.90 12.88
N PRO A 8 -4.57 6.16 13.06
CA PRO A 8 -5.75 6.68 12.34
C PRO A 8 -5.66 6.46 10.82
N LEU A 9 -4.46 6.60 10.23
CA LEU A 9 -4.23 6.33 8.81
C LEU A 9 -4.47 4.86 8.42
N HIS A 10 -4.16 3.91 9.31
CA HIS A 10 -4.50 2.50 9.05
C HIS A 10 -6.01 2.30 9.01
N CYS A 11 -6.75 2.93 9.93
CA CYS A 11 -8.22 2.86 9.92
C CYS A 11 -8.80 3.48 8.65
N CYS A 12 -8.26 4.62 8.21
CA CYS A 12 -8.69 5.23 6.93
C CYS A 12 -8.50 4.30 5.74
N ALA A 13 -7.34 3.64 5.69
CA ALA A 13 -7.01 2.70 4.63
C ALA A 13 -7.85 1.41 4.69
N LEU A 14 -8.23 0.96 5.89
CA LEU A 14 -9.00 -0.27 6.09
C LEU A 14 -10.50 -0.09 5.79
N PHE A 15 -11.06 1.07 6.12
CA PHE A 15 -12.51 1.33 6.05
C PHE A 15 -12.92 2.21 4.86
N ASP A 16 -12.05 2.36 3.86
CA ASP A 16 -12.24 3.25 2.72
C ASP A 16 -12.74 4.65 3.12
N ALA A 17 -12.05 5.25 4.10
CA ALA A 17 -12.45 6.56 4.60
C ALA A 17 -12.34 7.62 3.48
N PRO A 18 -13.17 8.69 3.53
CA PRO A 18 -13.12 9.75 2.53
C PRO A 18 -11.71 10.35 2.40
N PRO A 19 -11.23 10.64 1.17
CA PRO A 19 -9.91 11.23 0.94
C PRO A 19 -9.63 12.47 1.78
N ARG A 20 -10.65 13.30 2.04
CA ARG A 20 -10.56 14.51 2.86
C ARG A 20 -10.11 14.23 4.30
N LEU A 21 -10.52 13.09 4.87
CA LEU A 21 -10.14 12.72 6.23
C LEU A 21 -8.66 12.30 6.27
N SER A 22 -8.20 11.54 5.27
CA SER A 22 -6.78 11.21 5.11
C SER A 22 -5.92 12.46 4.87
N GLN A 23 -6.39 13.40 4.05
CA GLN A 23 -5.72 14.69 3.83
C GLN A 23 -5.61 15.51 5.12
N LEU A 24 -6.68 15.61 5.90
CA LEU A 24 -6.68 16.30 7.18
C LEU A 24 -5.71 15.64 8.18
N LEU A 25 -5.65 14.31 8.20
CA LEU A 25 -4.66 13.63 9.02
C LEU A 25 -3.24 13.95 8.56
N MET A 26 -3.00 14.04 7.24
CA MET A 26 -1.69 14.37 6.68
C MET A 26 -1.22 15.81 6.93
N THR A 27 -2.10 16.74 7.31
CA THR A 27 -1.66 18.09 7.75
C THR A 27 -1.03 18.08 9.15
N HIS A 28 -1.21 17.00 9.91
CA HIS A 28 -0.63 16.89 11.25
C HIS A 28 0.87 16.54 11.15
N PRO A 29 1.77 17.16 11.95
CA PRO A 29 3.21 16.90 11.87
C PRO A 29 3.59 15.43 12.09
N ALA A 30 2.85 14.73 12.97
CA ALA A 30 3.06 13.30 13.24
C ALA A 30 2.57 12.36 12.11
N ALA A 31 1.93 12.88 11.06
CA ALA A 31 1.34 12.05 10.02
C ALA A 31 2.38 11.34 9.16
N LYS A 32 3.52 12.00 8.91
CA LYS A 32 4.66 11.43 8.19
C LYS A 32 5.21 10.18 8.89
N GLU A 33 5.32 10.21 10.21
CA GLU A 33 5.75 9.05 10.99
C GLU A 33 4.65 7.97 11.00
N ALA A 34 3.39 8.38 11.16
CA ALA A 34 2.25 7.47 11.21
C ALA A 34 1.97 6.73 9.89
N SER A 35 2.38 7.28 8.74
CA SER A 35 2.23 6.65 7.42
C SER A 35 3.29 5.57 7.14
N ALA A 36 4.46 5.67 7.77
CA ALA A 36 5.51 4.64 7.70
C ALA A 36 5.41 3.62 8.86
N MET A 37 4.62 3.91 9.89
CA MET A 37 4.45 3.03 11.04
C MET A 37 3.74 1.72 10.63
N ALA A 38 4.33 0.60 11.02
CA ALA A 38 3.75 -0.71 10.81
C ALA A 38 2.81 -1.12 11.97
N ASN A 39 1.66 -1.69 11.62
CA ASN A 39 0.77 -2.33 12.57
C ASN A 39 1.36 -3.66 13.11
N SER A 40 0.58 -4.37 13.93
CA SER A 40 0.97 -5.68 14.47
C SER A 40 1.25 -6.75 13.41
N PHE A 41 0.92 -6.55 12.13
CA PHE A 41 1.24 -7.47 11.04
C PHE A 41 2.47 -7.03 10.21
N GLY A 42 3.15 -5.95 10.60
CA GLY A 42 4.18 -5.33 9.77
C GLY A 42 3.61 -4.47 8.63
N ALA A 43 2.29 -4.39 8.50
CA ALA A 43 1.63 -3.68 7.43
C ALA A 43 1.52 -2.19 7.77
N THR A 44 1.92 -1.32 6.85
CA THR A 44 1.68 0.12 6.93
C THR A 44 0.27 0.45 6.45
N PRO A 45 -0.23 1.70 6.64
CA PRO A 45 -1.47 2.14 6.01
C PRO A 45 -1.49 1.88 4.51
N LEU A 46 -0.34 2.03 3.83
CA LEU A 46 -0.20 1.79 2.40
C LEU A 46 -0.40 0.31 2.02
N HIS A 47 0.00 -0.65 2.85
CA HIS A 47 -0.29 -2.06 2.61
C HIS A 47 -1.80 -2.34 2.67
N LEU A 48 -2.48 -1.82 3.70
CA LEU A 48 -3.92 -2.04 3.90
C LEU A 48 -4.73 -1.41 2.77
N ALA A 49 -4.35 -0.20 2.40
CA ALA A 49 -4.81 0.51 1.24
C ALA A 49 -4.71 -0.38 -0.01
N SER A 50 -3.51 -0.86 -0.36
CA SER A 50 -3.29 -1.68 -1.55
C SER A 50 -4.11 -2.98 -1.60
N ALA A 51 -4.61 -3.45 -0.46
CA ALA A 51 -5.47 -4.63 -0.35
C ALA A 51 -6.97 -4.34 -0.55
N GLN A 52 -7.41 -3.08 -0.53
CA GLN A 52 -8.85 -2.77 -0.62
C GLN A 52 -9.40 -2.88 -2.05
N PRO A 53 -10.65 -3.33 -2.21
CA PRO A 53 -11.39 -3.24 -3.47
C PRO A 53 -11.81 -1.78 -3.74
N GLY A 54 -11.64 -1.31 -4.97
CA GLY A 54 -12.28 -0.06 -5.42
C GLY A 54 -11.64 1.26 -5.01
N VAL A 55 -10.57 1.29 -4.22
CA VAL A 55 -10.03 2.54 -3.66
C VAL A 55 -8.90 3.12 -4.51
N ALA A 56 -9.26 3.79 -5.60
CA ALA A 56 -8.30 4.47 -6.47
C ALA A 56 -7.87 5.86 -5.97
N GLN A 57 -8.61 6.53 -5.07
CA GLN A 57 -8.32 7.92 -4.70
C GLN A 57 -7.77 8.15 -3.28
N THR A 58 -8.25 7.47 -2.25
CA THR A 58 -7.80 7.69 -0.85
C THR A 58 -6.34 7.26 -0.66
N ILE A 59 -5.96 6.15 -1.29
CA ILE A 59 -4.59 5.64 -1.30
C ILE A 59 -3.71 6.56 -2.11
N ALA A 60 -4.14 6.96 -3.31
CA ALA A 60 -3.39 7.87 -4.16
C ALA A 60 -3.09 9.20 -3.45
N THR A 61 -3.97 9.68 -2.56
CA THR A 61 -3.71 10.90 -1.77
C THR A 61 -2.75 10.66 -0.60
N VAL A 62 -2.83 9.52 0.11
CA VAL A 62 -1.86 9.18 1.17
C VAL A 62 -0.46 8.91 0.57
N VAL A 63 -0.43 8.31 -0.62
CA VAL A 63 0.76 7.94 -1.40
C VAL A 63 1.40 9.15 -2.09
N ALA A 64 0.60 10.06 -2.66
CA ALA A 64 1.10 11.19 -3.43
C ALA A 64 1.58 12.38 -2.58
N VAL A 65 1.26 12.44 -1.29
CA VAL A 65 1.43 13.69 -0.51
C VAL A 65 2.52 13.67 0.56
N GLY A 66 3.16 12.55 0.95
CA GLY A 66 4.15 12.72 2.02
C GLY A 66 5.15 11.65 2.43
N THR A 67 5.07 10.40 1.98
CA THR A 67 6.06 9.39 2.40
C THR A 67 6.36 8.32 1.35
N PRO A 68 7.28 8.59 0.40
CA PRO A 68 7.86 7.57 -0.47
C PRO A 68 8.45 6.40 0.33
N GLU A 69 8.95 6.66 1.54
CA GLU A 69 9.56 5.66 2.41
C GLU A 69 8.58 4.53 2.77
N ALA A 70 7.28 4.82 2.86
CA ALA A 70 6.24 3.83 3.15
C ALA A 70 6.07 2.79 2.03
N ALA A 71 6.46 3.11 0.79
CA ALA A 71 6.40 2.19 -0.35
C ALA A 71 7.52 1.13 -0.32
N ALA A 72 8.60 1.38 0.43
CA ALA A 72 9.71 0.45 0.62
C ALA A 72 9.55 -0.45 1.86
N VAL A 73 8.59 -0.15 2.74
CA VAL A 73 8.36 -0.94 3.96
C VAL A 73 7.87 -2.34 3.58
N LYS A 74 8.38 -3.34 4.31
CA LYS A 74 8.00 -4.74 4.15
C LYS A 74 7.13 -5.20 5.30
N ASP A 75 6.02 -5.85 4.98
CA ASP A 75 5.24 -6.58 5.97
C ASP A 75 5.97 -7.84 6.47
N ARG A 76 5.35 -8.57 7.40
CA ARG A 76 5.91 -9.81 7.96
C ARG A 76 6.19 -10.90 6.92
N LEU A 77 5.53 -10.87 5.76
CA LEU A 77 5.74 -11.79 4.65
C LEU A 77 6.79 -11.27 3.65
N LYS A 78 7.54 -10.24 4.05
CA LYS A 78 8.48 -9.47 3.21
C LYS A 78 7.81 -8.90 1.95
N ARG A 79 6.50 -8.65 1.98
CA ARG A 79 5.78 -8.02 0.88
C ARG A 79 5.90 -6.51 1.04
N THR A 80 6.19 -5.83 -0.05
CA THR A 80 5.98 -4.38 -0.17
C THR A 80 4.51 -4.10 -0.53
N PRO A 81 4.04 -2.86 -0.46
CA PRO A 81 2.70 -2.52 -0.94
C PRO A 81 2.48 -2.88 -2.42
N LEU A 82 3.53 -2.82 -3.25
CA LEU A 82 3.45 -3.25 -4.65
C LEU A 82 3.10 -4.74 -4.76
N HIS A 83 3.69 -5.61 -3.94
CA HIS A 83 3.32 -7.03 -3.91
C HIS A 83 1.85 -7.24 -3.54
N VAL A 84 1.36 -6.49 -2.54
CA VAL A 84 -0.04 -6.56 -2.10
C VAL A 84 -0.97 -6.10 -3.22
N ALA A 85 -0.66 -4.97 -3.87
CA ALA A 85 -1.43 -4.46 -4.99
C ALA A 85 -1.42 -5.41 -6.18
N SER A 86 -0.27 -6.02 -6.51
CA SER A 86 -0.17 -7.00 -7.60
C SER A 86 -0.98 -8.27 -7.34
N GLN A 87 -1.22 -8.65 -6.09
CA GLN A 87 -2.07 -9.79 -5.74
C GLN A 87 -3.57 -9.44 -5.72
N ASN A 88 -3.91 -8.15 -5.74
CA ASN A 88 -5.27 -7.67 -5.61
C ASN A 88 -5.93 -7.58 -7.01
N VAL A 89 -6.94 -8.41 -7.25
CA VAL A 89 -7.70 -8.44 -8.52
C VAL A 89 -8.43 -7.12 -8.82
N HIS A 90 -8.67 -6.31 -7.80
CA HIS A 90 -9.32 -5.01 -7.92
C HIS A 90 -8.32 -3.84 -7.99
N ALA A 91 -7.01 -4.11 -7.97
CA ALA A 91 -6.01 -3.07 -8.11
C ALA A 91 -6.11 -2.39 -9.49
N THR A 92 -6.03 -1.06 -9.48
CA THR A 92 -6.02 -0.27 -10.71
C THR A 92 -4.60 -0.19 -11.28
N PRO A 93 -4.44 -0.08 -12.61
CA PRO A 93 -3.11 0.12 -13.22
C PRO A 93 -2.41 1.39 -12.70
N ASN A 94 -3.18 2.42 -12.35
CA ASN A 94 -2.64 3.66 -11.80
C ASN A 94 -2.01 3.45 -10.41
N LEU A 95 -2.61 2.60 -9.56
CA LEU A 95 -2.03 2.24 -8.27
C LEU A 95 -0.71 1.50 -8.44
N ILE A 96 -0.67 0.50 -9.34
CA ILE A 96 0.55 -0.28 -9.63
C ILE A 96 1.66 0.65 -10.13
N LYS A 97 1.35 1.54 -11.08
CA LYS A 97 2.30 2.53 -11.62
C LYS A 97 2.80 3.48 -10.54
N ALA A 98 1.93 4.02 -9.70
CA ALA A 98 2.32 4.94 -8.63
C ALA A 98 3.26 4.27 -7.61
N LEU A 99 2.95 3.04 -7.19
CA LEU A 99 3.79 2.27 -6.27
C LEU A 99 5.15 1.93 -6.89
N ALA A 100 5.18 1.55 -8.17
CA ALA A 100 6.42 1.30 -8.90
C ALA A 100 7.25 2.59 -9.10
N GLN A 101 6.63 3.74 -9.27
CA GLN A 101 7.33 5.03 -9.38
C GLN A 101 7.94 5.47 -8.05
N LEU A 102 7.24 5.24 -6.93
CA LEU A 102 7.73 5.60 -5.60
C LEU A 102 8.87 4.71 -5.11
N HIS A 103 8.82 3.42 -5.45
CA HIS A 103 9.87 2.48 -5.12
C HIS A 103 10.17 1.55 -6.30
N PRO A 104 10.94 2.01 -7.31
CA PRO A 104 11.22 1.23 -8.53
C PRO A 104 11.87 -0.12 -8.26
N GLN A 105 12.69 -0.22 -7.21
CA GLN A 105 13.38 -1.46 -6.84
C GLN A 105 12.39 -2.54 -6.38
N ALA A 106 11.18 -2.17 -5.91
CA ALA A 106 10.15 -3.10 -5.48
C ALA A 106 9.78 -4.14 -6.56
N THR A 107 9.93 -3.80 -7.84
CA THR A 107 9.63 -4.68 -8.98
C THR A 107 10.53 -5.92 -9.03
N ALA A 108 11.76 -5.82 -8.51
CA ALA A 108 12.76 -6.89 -8.46
C ALA A 108 12.88 -7.55 -7.07
N GLU A 109 12.14 -7.04 -6.08
CA GLU A 109 12.18 -7.59 -4.74
C GLU A 109 11.35 -8.85 -4.61
N LYS A 110 11.82 -9.79 -3.78
CA LYS A 110 11.13 -11.05 -3.51
C LYS A 110 10.46 -11.02 -2.15
N THR A 111 9.23 -11.52 -2.11
CA THR A 111 8.55 -11.89 -0.85
C THR A 111 9.29 -13.00 -0.11
N GLN A 112 8.84 -13.32 1.10
CA GLN A 112 9.35 -14.45 1.88
C GLN A 112 9.24 -15.80 1.14
N ARG A 113 8.28 -15.94 0.22
CA ARG A 113 8.09 -17.14 -0.62
C ARG A 113 8.89 -17.10 -1.93
N GLY A 114 9.74 -16.10 -2.12
CA GLY A 114 10.52 -15.95 -3.36
C GLY A 114 9.73 -15.36 -4.54
N HIS A 115 8.48 -14.95 -4.33
CA HIS A 115 7.65 -14.37 -5.40
C HIS A 115 8.00 -12.91 -5.65
N LEU A 116 8.12 -12.53 -6.93
CA LEU A 116 8.14 -11.14 -7.38
C LEU A 116 6.70 -10.59 -7.42
N PRO A 117 6.51 -9.26 -7.51
CA PRO A 117 5.18 -8.69 -7.74
C PRO A 117 4.51 -9.28 -8.99
N LEU A 118 5.28 -9.50 -10.06
CA LEU A 118 4.77 -10.11 -11.30
C LEU A 118 4.28 -11.56 -11.09
N HIS A 119 4.94 -12.36 -10.24
CA HIS A 119 4.46 -13.71 -9.92
C HIS A 119 3.09 -13.65 -9.23
N LEU A 120 2.89 -12.67 -8.33
CA LEU A 120 1.61 -12.50 -7.63
C LEU A 120 0.51 -11.98 -8.57
N ALA A 121 0.86 -11.11 -9.53
CA ALA A 121 -0.04 -10.63 -10.57
C ALA A 121 -0.47 -11.73 -11.54
N ALA A 122 0.41 -12.69 -11.85
CA ALA A 122 0.05 -13.83 -12.67
C ALA A 122 -0.75 -14.90 -11.90
N GLN A 123 -0.50 -15.05 -10.60
CA GLN A 123 -1.21 -16.01 -9.75
C GLN A 123 -2.62 -15.55 -9.41
N SER A 124 -2.80 -14.25 -9.14
CA SER A 124 -4.11 -13.66 -9.06
C SER A 124 -4.64 -13.49 -10.48
N GLN A 125 -5.93 -13.68 -10.73
CA GLN A 125 -6.53 -13.30 -12.03
C GLN A 125 -6.61 -11.77 -12.18
N ALA A 126 -5.63 -11.03 -11.63
CA ALA A 126 -5.54 -9.59 -11.73
C ALA A 126 -5.53 -9.24 -13.21
N LYS A 127 -6.40 -8.30 -13.59
CA LYS A 127 -6.64 -7.92 -14.98
C LYS A 127 -5.32 -7.76 -15.72
N GLU A 128 -5.27 -8.30 -16.94
CA GLU A 128 -4.12 -8.35 -17.88
C GLU A 128 -3.28 -7.05 -17.95
N SER A 129 -3.89 -5.91 -17.60
CA SER A 129 -3.29 -4.60 -17.40
C SER A 129 -2.09 -4.51 -16.42
N VAL A 130 -1.81 -5.53 -15.60
CA VAL A 130 -0.63 -5.55 -14.71
C VAL A 130 0.61 -6.14 -15.42
N VAL A 131 0.43 -6.80 -16.57
CA VAL A 131 1.48 -7.59 -17.25
C VAL A 131 2.11 -6.85 -18.45
N LYS A 132 1.60 -5.67 -18.83
CA LYS A 132 2.08 -4.87 -19.97
C LYS A 132 2.68 -3.54 -19.55
#